data_AF-A0A524C952-F1
#
_entry.id   AF-A0A524C952-F1
#
_cell.length_a   1.000
_cell.length_b   1.000
_cell.length_c   1.000
_cell.angle_alpha   90.00
_cell.angle_beta   90.00
_cell.angle_gamma   90.00
#
_symmetry.space_group_name_H-M   'P 1'
#
loop_
_entity.id
_entity.type
_entity.pdbx_description
1 polymer ?
#
loop_
_entity_poly.entity_id
_entity_poly.type
_entity_poly.pdbx_seq_one_letter_code
_entity_poly.pdbx_strand_id
1 'polypeptide(L)'
;MKPYTLYFIEKKTGRYCFYHEFRKDLEFPNPNLFSSFITALSMFMRTMLESQKEQKAEEKSELFFGSFRLIPLEKIYLMLEDGEYITGILMINVKDDLREKREKLKDIIAIFENSYHKEISDWTGEITIFDNFHKIVDIEFRKSMIYSYQIPSFLEKQEIENKYDFDFIKYIDGKNSIQDIVNMSEENTHEIFRLLRFWKYDMKIELSSKIEKNTVFEPSKELFYLLRSRNPENPDFESGIYSTNIEFKVLSKIDGLRSVDEIINKTRNDDNIDEQKILETISKYASKQKYMKKIELCPLIIKINEKVKNKFSGIQLALIYTLENLCDGEKTIEEIMEKTGVDFKEIKTILNKLGDDVSYRKKREIIY
;
A
#
# COMPACT_ATOMS: atom_id res chain seq x y z
N MET A 1 10.86 3.64 -3.70
CA MET A 1 12.02 3.81 -4.62
C MET A 1 12.93 2.58 -4.50
N LYS A 2 13.95 2.34 -5.34
CA LYS A 2 14.91 1.23 -5.06
C LYS A 2 15.73 1.57 -3.80
N PRO A 3 16.19 0.63 -2.97
CA PRO A 3 17.16 0.93 -1.92
C PRO A 3 18.45 1.50 -2.52
N TYR A 4 19.41 1.89 -1.69
CA TYR A 4 20.77 2.21 -2.15
C TYR A 4 21.62 0.94 -2.22
N THR A 5 21.78 0.26 -1.08
CA THR A 5 22.60 -0.95 -0.96
C THR A 5 22.00 -1.92 0.05
N LEU A 6 22.32 -3.20 -0.12
CA LEU A 6 22.05 -4.29 0.82
C LEU A 6 23.38 -4.92 1.25
N TYR A 7 23.52 -5.19 2.54
CA TYR A 7 24.62 -5.98 3.11
C TYR A 7 24.06 -7.13 3.92
N PHE A 8 24.72 -8.28 3.86
CA PHE A 8 24.57 -9.34 4.84
C PHE A 8 25.86 -9.52 5.60
N ILE A 9 25.74 -9.58 6.92
CA ILE A 9 26.85 -9.78 7.84
C ILE A 9 26.62 -11.08 8.60
N GLU A 10 27.61 -11.98 8.55
CA GLU A 10 27.60 -13.20 9.35
C GLU A 10 27.70 -12.85 10.84
N LYS A 11 26.75 -13.34 11.64
CA LYS A 11 26.69 -12.99 13.06
C LYS A 11 27.87 -13.51 13.88
N LYS A 12 28.43 -14.65 13.51
CA LYS A 12 29.50 -15.31 14.26
C LYS A 12 30.83 -14.56 14.17
N THR A 13 31.18 -14.08 12.98
CA THR A 13 32.48 -13.44 12.74
C THR A 13 32.40 -11.93 12.53
N GLY A 14 31.22 -11.38 12.24
CA GLY A 14 31.03 -9.98 11.88
C GLY A 14 31.54 -9.63 10.47
N ARG A 15 31.90 -10.63 9.67
CA ARG A 15 32.32 -10.43 8.26
C ARG A 15 31.10 -10.27 7.37
N TYR A 16 31.19 -9.40 6.37
CA TYR A 16 30.14 -9.34 5.36
C TYR A 16 30.25 -10.57 4.45
N CYS A 17 29.14 -11.29 4.29
CA CYS A 17 29.06 -12.44 3.39
C CYS A 17 28.47 -12.06 2.04
N PHE A 18 27.71 -10.96 1.95
CA PHE A 18 27.11 -10.53 0.70
C PHE A 18 26.91 -9.02 0.66
N TYR A 19 27.03 -8.45 -0.53
CA TYR A 19 26.83 -7.04 -0.81
C TYR A 19 26.08 -6.90 -2.13
N HIS A 20 25.09 -6.02 -2.19
CA HIS A 20 24.40 -5.69 -3.43
C HIS A 20 24.15 -4.19 -3.54
N GLU A 21 24.60 -3.61 -4.65
CA GLU A 21 24.41 -2.20 -4.99
C GLU A 21 23.21 -2.05 -5.92
N PHE A 22 22.16 -1.35 -5.47
CA PHE A 22 20.99 -1.07 -6.31
C PHE A 22 21.15 0.21 -7.13
N ARG A 23 21.94 1.16 -6.62
CA ARG A 23 22.19 2.46 -7.23
C ARG A 23 23.64 2.86 -7.04
N LYS A 24 24.23 3.41 -8.10
CA LYS A 24 25.62 3.90 -8.16
C LYS A 24 25.74 5.39 -7.86
N ASP A 25 24.68 6.02 -7.35
CA ASP A 25 24.58 7.46 -7.15
C ASP A 25 25.21 7.93 -5.83
N LEU A 26 25.62 7.01 -4.96
CA LEU A 26 26.31 7.28 -3.71
C LEU A 26 27.56 6.40 -3.63
N GLU A 27 28.73 7.02 -3.52
CA GLU A 27 29.96 6.31 -3.18
C GLU A 27 29.90 5.90 -1.71
N PHE A 28 29.67 4.61 -1.47
CA PHE A 28 29.66 4.07 -0.12
C PHE A 28 31.06 3.58 0.28
N PRO A 29 31.39 3.62 1.60
CA PRO A 29 32.68 3.16 2.10
C PRO A 29 32.91 1.68 1.77
N ASN A 30 34.20 1.31 1.68
CA ASN A 30 34.64 -0.06 1.41
C ASN A 30 33.84 -1.08 2.26
N PRO A 31 33.27 -2.14 1.67
CA PRO A 31 32.44 -3.11 2.37
C PRO A 31 33.07 -3.70 3.64
N ASN A 32 34.39 -3.88 3.67
CA ASN A 32 35.11 -4.37 4.86
C ASN A 32 35.07 -3.36 6.02
N LEU A 33 35.29 -2.07 5.73
CA LEU A 33 35.24 -1.01 6.75
C LEU A 33 33.81 -0.84 7.26
N PHE A 34 32.86 -0.92 6.34
CA PHE A 34 31.45 -0.83 6.66
C PHE A 34 30.98 -2.01 7.53
N SER A 35 31.42 -3.23 7.26
CA SER A 35 31.04 -4.40 8.07
C SER A 35 31.52 -4.28 9.51
N SER A 36 32.79 -3.91 9.73
CA SER A 36 33.33 -3.71 11.09
C SER A 36 32.57 -2.62 11.86
N PHE A 37 32.24 -1.51 11.20
CA PHE A 37 31.44 -0.44 11.78
C PHE A 37 30.04 -0.93 12.16
N ILE A 38 29.35 -1.63 11.26
CA ILE A 38 27.99 -2.10 11.54
C ILE A 38 27.97 -3.21 12.58
N THR A 39 28.94 -4.11 12.63
CA THR A 39 29.02 -5.10 13.71
C THR A 39 29.15 -4.41 15.06
N ALA A 40 30.07 -3.44 15.18
CA ALA A 40 30.23 -2.67 16.41
C ALA A 40 28.94 -1.92 16.80
N LEU A 41 28.29 -1.30 15.81
CA LEU A 41 27.04 -0.57 15.99
C LEU A 41 25.88 -1.49 16.36
N SER A 42 25.77 -2.67 15.76
CA SER A 42 24.73 -3.66 16.05
C SER A 42 24.92 -4.25 17.44
N MET A 43 26.17 -4.52 17.86
CA MET A 43 26.48 -4.92 19.22
C MET A 43 26.09 -3.83 20.21
N PHE A 44 26.49 -2.58 19.95
CA PHE A 44 26.11 -1.44 20.79
C PHE A 44 24.59 -1.28 20.91
N MET A 45 23.87 -1.35 19.79
CA MET A 45 22.41 -1.30 19.75
C MET A 45 21.77 -2.41 20.57
N ARG A 46 22.30 -3.64 20.46
CA ARG A 46 21.82 -4.78 21.23
C ARG A 46 22.06 -4.58 22.74
N THR A 47 23.22 -4.10 23.14
CA THR A 47 23.53 -3.78 24.54
C THR A 47 22.61 -2.67 25.06
N MET A 48 22.40 -1.60 24.29
CA MET A 48 21.47 -0.53 24.63
C MET A 48 20.04 -1.06 24.80
N LEU A 49 19.59 -1.96 23.92
CA LEU A 49 18.28 -2.59 24.00
C LEU A 49 18.13 -3.54 25.19
N GLU A 50 19.16 -4.31 25.51
CA GLU A 50 19.19 -5.20 26.66
C GLU A 50 19.15 -4.37 27.95
N SER A 51 19.86 -3.24 28.02
CA SER A 51 19.76 -2.30 29.15
C SER A 51 18.40 -1.59 29.27
N GLN A 52 17.70 -1.35 28.16
CA GLN A 52 16.36 -0.74 28.16
C GLN A 52 15.24 -1.74 28.46
N LYS A 53 15.44 -3.05 28.24
CA LYS A 53 14.46 -4.07 28.65
C LYS A 53 14.37 -4.24 30.17
N GLU A 54 15.41 -3.86 30.90
CA GLU A 54 15.40 -3.84 32.38
C GLU A 54 14.73 -2.58 32.96
N GLN A 55 14.51 -1.54 32.15
CA GLN A 55 13.84 -0.30 32.56
C GLN A 55 12.58 -0.09 31.73
N LYS A 56 11.42 -0.50 32.26
CA LYS A 56 10.13 -0.25 31.62
C LYS A 56 9.89 1.25 31.41
N ALA A 57 9.53 1.56 30.15
CA ALA A 57 8.64 2.61 29.69
C ALA A 57 9.02 4.07 30.01
N GLU A 58 9.45 4.82 28.98
CA GLU A 58 8.68 5.95 28.42
C GLU A 58 9.48 6.79 27.40
N GLU A 59 10.78 6.58 27.23
CA GLU A 59 11.54 7.32 26.21
C GLU A 59 11.61 6.55 24.89
N LYS A 60 10.82 7.02 23.91
CA LYS A 60 11.00 6.71 22.49
C LYS A 60 12.38 7.18 22.07
N SER A 61 13.38 6.30 22.18
CA SER A 61 14.72 6.56 21.66
C SER A 61 14.64 6.79 20.14
N GLU A 62 15.37 7.78 19.63
CA GLU A 62 15.42 8.16 18.20
C GLU A 62 15.85 7.01 17.26
N LEU A 63 16.34 5.91 17.84
CA LEU A 63 16.71 4.65 17.20
C LEU A 63 15.51 3.74 16.85
N PHE A 64 14.33 4.06 17.38
CA PHE A 64 13.09 3.33 17.16
C PHE A 64 11.99 4.28 16.67
N PHE A 65 11.85 4.41 15.34
CA PHE A 65 10.59 4.89 14.77
C PHE A 65 9.54 3.77 14.88
N GLY A 66 8.95 3.58 16.07
CA GLY A 66 8.02 2.48 16.33
C GLY A 66 8.72 1.14 16.57
N SER A 67 8.39 0.09 15.81
CA SER A 67 8.95 -1.28 15.96
C SER A 67 10.15 -1.58 15.05
N PHE A 68 10.66 -0.59 14.32
CA PHE A 68 11.73 -0.75 13.35
C PHE A 68 13.10 -0.45 13.97
N ARG A 69 14.11 -1.29 13.69
CA ARG A 69 15.51 -1.00 14.04
C ARG A 69 16.11 -0.14 12.93
N LEU A 70 16.06 1.18 13.12
CA LEU A 70 16.54 2.16 12.14
C LEU A 70 17.66 3.00 12.75
N ILE A 71 18.68 3.27 11.94
CA ILE A 71 19.73 4.21 12.32
C ILE A 71 19.62 5.41 11.38
N PRO A 72 19.17 6.57 11.89
CA PRO A 72 19.09 7.79 11.10
C PRO A 72 20.49 8.28 10.73
N LEU A 73 20.70 8.47 9.43
CA LEU A 73 21.76 9.29 8.85
C LEU A 73 21.08 10.47 8.14
N GLU A 74 21.83 11.52 7.80
CA GLU A 74 21.26 12.80 7.31
C GLU A 74 20.10 12.66 6.30
N LYS A 75 20.26 11.83 5.27
CA LYS A 75 19.26 11.63 4.20
C LYS A 75 18.90 10.16 3.95
N ILE A 76 19.38 9.27 4.81
CA ILE A 76 19.32 7.82 4.62
C ILE A 76 18.99 7.17 5.96
N TYR A 77 18.19 6.11 5.95
CA TYR A 77 18.07 5.20 7.09
C TYR A 77 18.87 3.92 6.83
N LEU A 78 19.61 3.45 7.83
CA LEU A 78 20.09 2.07 7.87
C LEU A 78 19.02 1.24 8.57
N MET A 79 18.43 0.29 7.85
CA MET A 79 17.45 -0.65 8.38
C MET A 79 18.10 -1.99 8.65
N LEU A 80 17.95 -2.50 9.87
CA LEU A 80 18.55 -3.77 10.29
C LEU A 80 17.47 -4.80 10.59
N GLU A 81 17.62 -6.00 10.03
CA GLU A 81 16.82 -7.17 10.39
C GLU A 81 17.73 -8.37 10.63
N ASP A 82 17.38 -9.17 11.63
CA ASP A 82 18.13 -10.34 12.03
C ASP A 82 17.53 -11.60 11.42
N GLY A 83 18.36 -12.41 10.76
CA GLY A 83 18.08 -13.81 10.47
C GLY A 83 18.59 -14.73 11.57
N GLU A 84 18.71 -16.02 11.29
CA GLU A 84 19.33 -16.99 12.20
C GLU A 84 20.86 -16.84 12.22
N TYR A 85 21.48 -16.81 11.06
CA TYR A 85 22.94 -16.81 10.85
C TYR A 85 23.48 -15.44 10.45
N ILE A 86 22.67 -14.62 9.78
CA ILE A 86 23.08 -13.31 9.27
C ILE A 86 22.27 -12.15 9.84
N THR A 87 22.85 -10.96 9.83
CA THR A 87 22.14 -9.70 9.99
C THR A 87 22.11 -9.00 8.63
N GLY A 88 20.91 -8.70 8.15
CA GLY A 88 20.73 -7.94 6.92
C GLY A 88 20.59 -6.45 7.19
N ILE A 89 21.26 -5.65 6.37
CA ILE A 89 21.28 -4.19 6.47
C ILE A 89 20.86 -3.60 5.13
N LEU A 90 19.80 -2.82 5.14
CA LEU A 90 19.30 -2.14 3.96
C LEU A 90 19.42 -0.63 4.12
N MET A 91 20.10 0.01 3.18
CA MET A 91 20.18 1.46 3.13
C MET A 91 19.05 2.01 2.28
N ILE A 92 18.22 2.88 2.86
CA ILE A 92 17.01 3.40 2.21
C ILE A 92 16.89 4.91 2.35
N ASN A 93 16.19 5.55 1.42
CA ASN A 93 15.94 6.98 1.52
C ASN A 93 14.94 7.26 2.64
N VAL A 94 15.06 8.41 3.32
CA VAL A 94 14.08 8.82 4.34
C VAL A 94 12.64 8.94 3.84
N LYS A 95 12.45 9.05 2.52
CA LYS A 95 11.13 9.08 1.85
C LYS A 95 10.62 7.70 1.42
N ASP A 96 11.39 6.63 1.59
CA ASP A 96 10.94 5.28 1.22
C ASP A 96 9.89 4.75 2.20
N ASP A 97 9.02 3.85 1.72
CA ASP A 97 8.08 3.11 2.57
C ASP A 97 8.85 2.12 3.46
N LEU A 98 9.03 2.50 4.73
CA LEU A 98 9.77 1.71 5.71
C LEU A 98 9.18 0.31 5.90
N ARG A 99 7.85 0.17 5.83
CA ARG A 99 7.17 -1.11 6.01
C ARG A 99 7.44 -2.03 4.84
N GLU A 100 7.34 -1.51 3.61
CA GLU A 100 7.65 -2.27 2.40
C GLU A 100 9.08 -2.78 2.43
N LYS A 101 10.03 -1.90 2.78
CA LYS A 101 11.46 -2.20 2.79
C LYS A 101 11.85 -3.24 3.84
N ARG A 102 11.23 -3.18 5.01
CA ARG A 102 11.48 -4.13 6.08
C ARG A 102 11.06 -5.55 5.70
N GLU A 103 9.85 -5.71 5.20
CA GLU A 103 9.35 -7.04 4.83
C GLU A 103 10.16 -7.63 3.67
N LYS A 104 10.55 -6.81 2.68
CA LYS A 104 11.49 -7.24 1.63
C LYS A 104 12.83 -7.69 2.19
N LEU A 105 13.39 -6.96 3.17
CA LEU A 105 14.64 -7.34 3.81
C LEU A 105 14.52 -8.68 4.54
N LYS A 106 13.45 -8.88 5.31
CA LYS A 106 13.18 -10.17 5.99
C LYS A 106 13.05 -11.33 5.03
N ASP A 107 12.26 -11.16 3.96
CA ASP A 107 12.07 -12.19 2.94
C ASP A 107 13.41 -12.58 2.30
N ILE A 108 14.23 -11.58 1.95
CA ILE A 108 15.53 -11.79 1.32
C ILE A 108 16.53 -12.46 2.26
N ILE A 109 16.55 -12.11 3.55
CA ILE A 109 17.35 -12.82 4.56
C ILE A 109 16.94 -14.29 4.62
N ALA A 110 15.63 -14.57 4.73
CA ALA A 110 15.12 -15.94 4.80
C ALA A 110 15.48 -16.76 3.55
N ILE A 111 15.36 -16.17 2.35
CA ILE A 111 15.75 -16.83 1.10
C ILE A 111 17.25 -17.11 1.08
N PHE A 112 18.07 -16.16 1.54
CA PHE A 112 19.53 -16.34 1.60
C PHE A 112 19.93 -17.48 2.53
N GLU A 113 19.41 -17.48 3.77
CA GLU A 113 19.72 -18.51 4.75
C GLU A 113 19.23 -19.89 4.30
N ASN A 114 18.03 -19.98 3.71
CA ASN A 114 17.54 -21.24 3.17
C ASN A 114 18.36 -21.75 1.99
N SER A 115 18.90 -20.85 1.15
CA SER A 115 19.68 -21.21 -0.04
C SER A 115 21.11 -21.61 0.30
N TYR A 116 21.68 -21.02 1.37
CA TYR A 116 23.10 -21.12 1.68
C TYR A 116 23.40 -21.55 3.12
N HIS A 117 22.44 -22.14 3.83
CA HIS A 117 22.57 -22.54 5.23
C HIS A 117 23.87 -23.31 5.52
N LYS A 118 24.23 -24.27 4.65
CA LYS A 118 25.40 -25.12 4.83
C LYS A 118 26.69 -24.31 4.64
N GLU A 119 26.72 -23.53 3.58
CA GLU A 119 27.83 -22.67 3.19
C GLU A 119 28.12 -21.60 4.24
N ILE A 120 27.07 -21.04 4.87
CA ILE A 120 27.19 -20.05 5.95
C ILE A 120 27.71 -20.69 7.24
N SER A 121 27.22 -21.89 7.59
CA SER A 121 27.58 -22.56 8.85
C SER A 121 29.08 -22.89 8.95
N ASP A 122 29.67 -23.29 7.82
CA ASP A 122 31.08 -23.66 7.71
C ASP A 122 31.91 -22.61 6.94
N TRP A 123 31.43 -21.36 6.90
CA TRP A 123 31.99 -20.34 6.04
C TRP A 123 33.40 -19.90 6.47
N THR A 124 34.34 -19.89 5.52
CA THR A 124 35.74 -19.50 5.76
C THR A 124 36.03 -18.05 5.40
N GLY A 125 35.09 -17.35 4.78
CA GLY A 125 35.25 -15.95 4.32
C GLY A 125 35.29 -15.78 2.80
N GLU A 126 35.14 -16.84 2.01
CA GLU A 126 35.07 -16.74 0.55
C GLU A 126 33.69 -16.23 0.08
N ILE A 127 33.63 -15.02 -0.47
CA ILE A 127 32.36 -14.33 -0.77
C ILE A 127 31.75 -14.77 -2.12
N THR A 128 32.59 -15.21 -3.06
CA THR A 128 32.20 -15.59 -4.43
C THR A 128 31.15 -16.71 -4.49
N ILE A 129 31.06 -17.53 -3.44
CA ILE A 129 30.05 -18.59 -3.31
C ILE A 129 28.62 -18.03 -3.33
N PHE A 130 28.44 -16.75 -2.99
CA PHE A 130 27.15 -16.07 -2.94
C PHE A 130 26.84 -15.22 -4.18
N ASP A 131 27.73 -15.15 -5.19
CA ASP A 131 27.59 -14.23 -6.33
C ASP A 131 26.29 -14.43 -7.12
N ASN A 132 25.77 -15.66 -7.19
CA ASN A 132 24.51 -15.94 -7.87
C ASN A 132 23.29 -15.27 -7.21
N PHE A 133 23.42 -14.88 -5.93
CA PHE A 133 22.33 -14.30 -5.16
C PHE A 133 21.95 -12.89 -5.62
N HIS A 134 22.85 -12.17 -6.32
CA HIS A 134 22.54 -10.85 -6.89
C HIS A 134 21.28 -10.85 -7.75
N LYS A 135 21.08 -11.90 -8.57
CA LYS A 135 19.90 -12.02 -9.44
C LYS A 135 18.61 -12.19 -8.63
N ILE A 136 18.68 -12.92 -7.52
CA ILE A 136 17.53 -13.17 -6.64
C ILE A 136 17.14 -11.85 -5.97
N VAL A 137 18.11 -11.12 -5.43
CA VAL A 137 17.89 -9.78 -4.84
C VAL A 137 17.21 -8.84 -5.83
N ASP A 138 17.70 -8.79 -7.07
CA ASP A 138 17.10 -7.97 -8.13
C ASP A 138 15.64 -8.32 -8.40
N ILE A 139 15.30 -9.61 -8.46
CA ILE A 139 13.94 -10.09 -8.69
C ILE A 139 13.05 -9.73 -7.50
N GLU A 140 13.44 -10.09 -6.28
CA GLU A 140 12.65 -9.86 -5.07
C GLU A 140 12.36 -8.37 -4.84
N PHE A 141 13.33 -7.48 -5.05
CA PHE A 141 13.10 -6.04 -4.91
C PHE A 141 12.18 -5.44 -5.98
N ARG A 142 12.05 -6.08 -7.15
CA ARG A 142 11.08 -5.68 -8.20
C ARG A 142 9.67 -6.15 -7.93
N LYS A 143 9.47 -7.21 -7.14
CA LYS A 143 8.12 -7.67 -6.77
C LYS A 143 7.40 -6.56 -6.01
N SER A 144 6.12 -6.37 -6.34
CA SER A 144 5.27 -5.42 -5.63
C SER A 144 4.80 -6.02 -4.32
N MET A 145 4.54 -5.18 -3.32
CA MET A 145 3.84 -5.65 -2.14
C MET A 145 2.42 -6.07 -2.50
N ILE A 146 1.96 -7.08 -1.77
CA ILE A 146 0.60 -7.59 -1.82
C ILE A 146 0.02 -7.48 -0.42
N TYR A 147 -1.24 -7.09 -0.33
CA TYR A 147 -1.96 -6.83 0.91
C TYR A 147 -3.15 -7.77 1.04
N SER A 148 -3.49 -8.12 2.27
CA SER A 148 -4.54 -9.09 2.60
C SER A 148 -5.94 -8.73 2.05
N TYR A 149 -6.27 -7.44 1.94
CA TYR A 149 -7.56 -6.98 1.42
C TYR A 149 -7.68 -7.04 -0.12
N GLN A 150 -6.56 -7.25 -0.83
CA GLN A 150 -6.60 -7.30 -2.29
C GLN A 150 -7.28 -8.57 -2.76
N ILE A 151 -7.90 -8.51 -3.93
CA ILE A 151 -8.62 -9.61 -4.55
C ILE A 151 -7.82 -10.05 -5.79
N PRO A 152 -7.23 -11.25 -5.78
CA PRO A 152 -6.50 -11.76 -6.92
C PRO A 152 -7.44 -12.40 -7.95
N SER A 153 -7.12 -12.20 -9.22
CA SER A 153 -7.75 -12.90 -10.35
C SER A 153 -6.68 -13.43 -11.30
N PHE A 154 -6.87 -14.64 -11.81
CA PHE A 154 -5.99 -15.18 -12.85
C PHE A 154 -6.29 -14.53 -14.19
N LEU A 155 -5.22 -14.26 -14.95
CA LEU A 155 -5.34 -13.94 -16.36
C LEU A 155 -5.55 -15.21 -17.20
N GLU A 156 -4.79 -16.27 -16.89
CA GLU A 156 -4.91 -17.59 -17.53
C GLU A 156 -4.79 -18.71 -16.47
N LYS A 157 -5.94 -19.09 -15.88
CA LYS A 157 -5.99 -20.03 -14.75
C LYS A 157 -5.40 -21.41 -15.06
N GLN A 158 -5.64 -21.92 -16.27
CA GLN A 158 -5.21 -23.26 -16.69
C GLN A 158 -3.69 -23.43 -16.67
N GLU A 159 -2.91 -22.40 -17.00
CA GLU A 159 -1.45 -22.49 -16.96
C GLU A 159 -0.90 -22.70 -15.54
N ILE A 160 -1.59 -22.15 -14.53
CA ILE A 160 -1.21 -22.26 -13.14
C ILE A 160 -1.63 -23.62 -12.57
N GLU A 161 -2.88 -24.04 -12.81
CA GLU A 161 -3.40 -25.33 -12.37
C GLU A 161 -2.62 -26.52 -12.96
N ASN A 162 -2.15 -26.41 -14.20
CA ASN A 162 -1.34 -27.46 -14.83
C ASN A 162 0.07 -27.59 -14.23
N LYS A 163 0.57 -26.54 -13.57
CA LYS A 163 1.96 -26.47 -13.09
C LYS A 163 2.08 -26.63 -11.58
N TYR A 164 1.03 -26.27 -10.84
CA TYR A 164 1.04 -26.21 -9.39
C TYR A 164 -0.21 -26.89 -8.82
N ASP A 165 -0.01 -27.68 -7.77
CA ASP A 165 -1.06 -28.40 -7.06
C ASP A 165 -1.22 -27.82 -5.65
N PHE A 166 -1.59 -26.54 -5.58
CA PHE A 166 -1.85 -25.85 -4.31
C PHE A 166 -3.35 -25.68 -4.11
N ASP A 167 -3.84 -26.05 -2.93
CA ASP A 167 -5.27 -26.03 -2.63
C ASP A 167 -5.88 -24.64 -2.79
N PHE A 168 -5.13 -23.59 -2.43
CA PHE A 168 -5.64 -22.21 -2.48
C PHE A 168 -5.93 -21.68 -3.88
N ILE A 169 -5.39 -22.32 -4.94
CA ILE A 169 -5.61 -21.91 -6.34
C ILE A 169 -7.10 -21.93 -6.68
N LYS A 170 -7.86 -22.87 -6.12
CA LYS A 170 -9.30 -23.00 -6.38
C LYS A 170 -10.10 -21.81 -5.83
N TYR A 171 -9.59 -21.12 -4.81
CA TYR A 171 -10.22 -19.97 -4.17
C TYR A 171 -9.90 -18.63 -4.86
N ILE A 172 -8.95 -18.60 -5.80
CA ILE A 172 -8.63 -17.42 -6.61
C ILE A 172 -9.63 -17.35 -7.77
N ASP A 173 -10.69 -16.58 -7.58
CA ASP A 173 -11.82 -16.44 -8.50
C ASP A 173 -12.15 -14.98 -8.85
N GLY A 174 -11.33 -14.03 -8.40
CA GLY A 174 -11.60 -12.59 -8.56
C GLY A 174 -12.68 -12.03 -7.63
N LYS A 175 -13.11 -12.78 -6.60
CA LYS A 175 -14.09 -12.34 -5.61
C LYS A 175 -13.56 -12.37 -4.19
N ASN A 176 -12.81 -13.41 -3.84
CA ASN A 176 -12.25 -13.57 -2.50
C ASN A 176 -11.04 -12.66 -2.30
N SER A 177 -10.96 -11.99 -1.14
CA SER A 177 -9.73 -11.30 -0.78
C SER A 177 -8.63 -12.32 -0.44
N ILE A 178 -7.38 -11.88 -0.42
CA ILE A 178 -6.25 -12.74 -0.01
C ILE A 178 -6.45 -13.23 1.42
N GLN A 179 -7.05 -12.41 2.30
CA GLN A 179 -7.38 -12.85 3.65
C GLN A 179 -8.42 -13.97 3.64
N ASP A 180 -9.45 -13.85 2.80
CA ASP A 180 -10.47 -14.90 2.66
C ASP A 180 -9.85 -16.19 2.13
N ILE A 181 -8.96 -16.10 1.13
CA ILE A 181 -8.23 -17.23 0.56
C ILE A 181 -7.35 -17.91 1.62
N VAL A 182 -6.62 -17.14 2.43
CA VAL A 182 -5.82 -17.66 3.54
C VAL A 182 -6.70 -18.38 4.55
N ASN A 183 -7.86 -17.82 4.89
CA ASN A 183 -8.77 -18.44 5.85
C ASN A 183 -9.45 -19.72 5.32
N MET A 184 -9.61 -19.83 3.99
CA MET A 184 -10.21 -20.99 3.33
C MET A 184 -9.20 -22.11 3.02
N SER A 185 -7.90 -21.79 3.05
CA SER A 185 -6.83 -22.73 2.71
C SER A 185 -6.14 -23.27 3.95
N GLU A 186 -5.64 -24.51 3.85
CA GLU A 186 -4.78 -25.12 4.87
C GLU A 186 -3.30 -24.73 4.70
N GLU A 187 -2.97 -24.00 3.64
CA GLU A 187 -1.60 -23.61 3.30
C GLU A 187 -1.05 -22.51 4.20
N ASN A 188 0.28 -22.46 4.31
CA ASN A 188 0.94 -21.45 5.12
C ASN A 188 0.70 -20.04 4.55
N THR A 189 0.21 -19.11 5.39
CA THR A 189 -0.05 -17.72 5.00
C THR A 189 1.16 -17.07 4.31
N HIS A 190 2.37 -17.23 4.85
CA HIS A 190 3.56 -16.65 4.27
C HIS A 190 3.83 -17.18 2.85
N GLU A 191 3.60 -18.47 2.64
CA GLU A 191 3.78 -19.13 1.35
C GLU A 191 2.75 -18.65 0.31
N ILE A 192 1.49 -18.50 0.69
CA ILE A 192 0.44 -17.92 -0.17
C ILE A 192 0.87 -16.51 -0.63
N PHE A 193 1.27 -15.64 0.29
CA PHE A 193 1.73 -14.29 -0.05
C PHE A 193 2.99 -14.30 -0.94
N ARG A 194 3.91 -15.23 -0.71
CA ARG A 194 5.12 -15.40 -1.54
C ARG A 194 4.76 -15.78 -2.97
N LEU A 195 3.90 -16.78 -3.16
CA LEU A 195 3.46 -17.26 -4.47
C LEU A 195 2.65 -16.21 -5.23
N LEU A 196 1.72 -15.52 -4.56
CA LEU A 196 0.96 -14.43 -5.17
C LEU A 196 1.88 -13.30 -5.64
N ARG A 197 2.91 -12.94 -4.87
CA ARG A 197 3.90 -11.92 -5.28
C ARG A 197 4.66 -12.35 -6.53
N PHE A 198 5.02 -13.63 -6.60
CA PHE A 198 5.67 -14.21 -7.76
C PHE A 198 4.76 -14.19 -8.99
N TRP A 199 3.53 -14.70 -8.89
CA TRP A 199 2.56 -14.68 -9.98
C TRP A 199 2.16 -13.27 -10.41
N LYS A 200 2.16 -12.30 -9.48
CA LYS A 200 1.92 -10.89 -9.82
C LYS A 200 3.08 -10.30 -10.64
N TYR A 201 4.32 -10.67 -10.30
CA TYR A 201 5.52 -10.24 -11.02
C TYR A 201 5.57 -10.85 -12.42
N ASP A 202 5.25 -12.14 -12.55
CA ASP A 202 5.18 -12.85 -13.83
C ASP A 202 3.93 -12.54 -14.67
N MET A 203 3.12 -11.56 -14.23
CA MET A 203 1.88 -11.15 -14.90
C MET A 203 0.90 -12.31 -15.12
N LYS A 204 0.81 -13.22 -14.15
CA LYS A 204 -0.17 -14.34 -14.14
C LYS A 204 -1.45 -14.01 -13.39
N ILE A 205 -1.36 -13.05 -12.46
CA ILE A 205 -2.52 -12.52 -11.73
C ILE A 205 -2.63 -11.01 -11.84
N GLU A 206 -3.86 -10.52 -11.73
CA GLU A 206 -4.19 -9.14 -11.43
C GLU A 206 -4.70 -9.00 -10.00
N LEU A 207 -4.59 -7.78 -9.45
CA LEU A 207 -5.02 -7.46 -8.10
C LEU A 207 -6.00 -6.30 -8.13
N SER A 208 -7.15 -6.51 -7.53
CA SER A 208 -8.22 -5.54 -7.40
C SER A 208 -8.55 -5.33 -5.91
N SER A 209 -9.49 -4.46 -5.61
CA SER A 209 -9.99 -4.27 -4.25
C SER A 209 -11.50 -4.15 -4.27
N LYS A 210 -12.18 -4.61 -3.22
CA LYS A 210 -13.62 -4.41 -3.10
C LYS A 210 -13.94 -2.91 -3.08
N ILE A 211 -14.89 -2.49 -3.90
CA ILE A 211 -15.35 -1.11 -3.97
C ILE A 211 -16.83 -1.04 -3.65
N GLU A 212 -17.18 -0.18 -2.72
CA GLU A 212 -18.55 0.16 -2.41
C GLU A 212 -18.92 1.45 -3.16
N LYS A 213 -20.15 1.54 -3.67
CA LYS A 213 -20.62 2.68 -4.46
C LYS A 213 -20.61 4.02 -3.71
N ASN A 214 -20.74 4.00 -2.39
CA ASN A 214 -20.64 5.17 -1.51
C ASN A 214 -19.20 5.57 -1.19
N THR A 215 -18.19 4.75 -1.52
CA THR A 215 -16.78 5.05 -1.21
C THR A 215 -16.32 6.32 -1.93
N VAL A 216 -15.54 7.15 -1.24
CA VAL A 216 -14.86 8.32 -1.80
C VAL A 216 -13.36 8.08 -1.78
N PHE A 217 -12.69 8.43 -2.86
CA PHE A 217 -11.25 8.31 -3.01
C PHE A 217 -10.60 9.69 -3.14
N GLU A 218 -9.58 9.94 -2.32
CA GLU A 218 -8.69 11.08 -2.46
C GLU A 218 -7.54 10.75 -3.41
N PRO A 219 -7.29 11.56 -4.46
CA PRO A 219 -6.16 11.36 -5.35
C PRO A 219 -4.83 11.67 -4.66
N SER A 220 -3.83 10.81 -4.87
CA SER A 220 -2.45 11.06 -4.42
C SER A 220 -1.64 11.84 -5.46
N LYS A 221 -0.43 12.29 -5.08
CA LYS A 221 0.52 12.94 -5.99
C LYS A 221 0.89 12.05 -7.18
N GLU A 222 1.03 10.75 -6.95
CA GLU A 222 1.37 9.76 -7.95
C GLU A 222 0.27 9.61 -9.00
N LEU A 223 -1.00 9.80 -8.62
CA LEU A 223 -2.10 9.80 -9.58
C LEU A 223 -2.06 11.03 -10.47
N PHE A 224 -1.73 12.21 -9.94
CA PHE A 224 -1.53 13.40 -10.75
C PHE A 224 -0.40 13.22 -11.78
N TYR A 225 0.73 12.63 -11.38
CA TYR A 225 1.81 12.32 -12.31
C TYR A 225 1.38 11.32 -13.39
N LEU A 226 0.63 10.29 -13.02
CA LEU A 226 0.08 9.30 -13.96
C LEU A 226 -0.87 9.95 -14.97
N LEU A 227 -1.79 10.79 -14.50
CA LEU A 227 -2.73 11.48 -15.37
C LEU A 227 -2.01 12.43 -16.33
N ARG A 228 -0.98 13.14 -15.86
CA ARG A 228 -0.19 14.04 -16.70
C ARG A 228 0.59 13.31 -17.79
N SER A 229 1.19 12.16 -17.48
CA SER A 229 1.94 11.37 -18.49
C SER A 229 1.03 10.68 -19.50
N ARG A 230 -0.25 10.50 -19.16
CA ARG A 230 -1.25 9.86 -20.02
C ARG A 230 -2.26 10.82 -20.62
N ASN A 231 -2.05 12.13 -20.46
CA ASN A 231 -2.91 13.13 -21.06
C ASN A 231 -2.69 13.12 -22.58
N PRO A 232 -3.73 12.84 -23.39
CA PRO A 232 -3.62 12.84 -24.86
C PRO A 232 -3.19 14.19 -25.45
N GLU A 233 -3.38 15.29 -24.71
CA GLU A 233 -2.99 16.64 -25.12
C GLU A 233 -1.52 16.97 -24.78
N ASN A 234 -0.80 16.06 -24.14
CA ASN A 234 0.61 16.26 -23.81
C ASN A 234 1.48 16.02 -25.06
N PRO A 235 2.36 16.96 -25.45
CA PRO A 235 3.25 16.78 -26.61
C PRO A 235 4.19 15.58 -26.50
N ASP A 236 4.46 15.08 -25.28
CA ASP A 236 5.27 13.89 -25.02
C ASP A 236 4.44 12.58 -25.00
N PHE A 237 3.17 12.62 -25.39
CA PHE A 237 2.29 11.45 -25.38
C PHE A 237 2.66 10.45 -26.50
N GLU A 238 3.38 9.39 -26.14
CA GLU A 238 3.62 8.26 -27.05
C GLU A 238 2.34 7.43 -27.23
N SER A 239 1.75 7.50 -28.42
CA SER A 239 0.46 6.92 -28.83
C SER A 239 0.38 5.37 -28.83
N GLY A 240 1.34 4.68 -28.20
CA GLY A 240 1.51 3.23 -28.31
C GLY A 240 0.72 2.37 -27.30
N ILE A 241 0.08 2.95 -26.28
CA ILE A 241 -0.59 2.19 -25.22
C ILE A 241 -2.12 2.30 -25.38
N TYR A 242 -2.71 1.34 -26.10
CA TYR A 242 -4.15 1.30 -26.45
C TYR A 242 -5.14 1.13 -25.26
N SER A 243 -4.67 1.11 -23.99
CA SER A 243 -5.53 1.06 -22.79
C SER A 243 -5.78 2.43 -22.12
N THR A 244 -5.33 3.53 -22.74
CA THR A 244 -5.13 4.82 -22.07
C THR A 244 -6.35 5.72 -21.90
N ASN A 245 -7.40 5.59 -22.71
CA ASN A 245 -8.50 6.57 -22.69
C ASN A 245 -9.50 6.34 -21.54
N ILE A 246 -9.96 5.11 -21.33
CA ILE A 246 -10.92 4.79 -20.26
C ILE A 246 -10.30 5.05 -18.89
N GLU A 247 -9.06 4.58 -18.68
CA GLU A 247 -8.37 4.78 -17.40
C GLU A 247 -8.20 6.28 -17.09
N PHE A 248 -7.80 7.10 -18.06
CA PHE A 248 -7.68 8.55 -17.87
C PHE A 248 -9.05 9.20 -17.58
N LYS A 249 -10.09 8.87 -18.35
CA LYS A 249 -11.45 9.41 -18.18
C LYS A 249 -12.02 9.11 -16.80
N VAL A 250 -11.87 7.87 -16.33
CA VAL A 250 -12.35 7.47 -14.99
C VAL A 250 -11.52 8.13 -13.90
N LEU A 251 -10.19 8.00 -13.96
CA LEU A 251 -9.31 8.45 -12.88
C LEU A 251 -9.27 9.98 -12.73
N SER A 252 -9.45 10.73 -13.82
CA SER A 252 -9.51 12.20 -13.78
C SER A 252 -10.75 12.75 -13.04
N LYS A 253 -11.77 11.91 -12.81
CA LYS A 253 -12.98 12.30 -12.07
C LYS A 253 -12.84 12.08 -10.55
N ILE A 254 -11.76 11.44 -10.10
CA ILE A 254 -11.44 11.20 -8.69
C ILE A 254 -10.83 12.47 -8.09
N ASP A 255 -11.60 13.14 -7.22
CA ASP A 255 -11.27 14.47 -6.69
C ASP A 255 -11.32 14.56 -5.15
N GLY A 256 -11.59 13.45 -4.46
CA GLY A 256 -11.77 13.44 -3.01
C GLY A 256 -13.12 13.99 -2.53
N LEU A 257 -14.06 14.27 -3.43
CA LEU A 257 -15.39 14.79 -3.09
C LEU A 257 -16.49 13.86 -3.58
N ARG A 258 -16.34 13.29 -4.78
CA ARG A 258 -17.37 12.44 -5.38
C ARG A 258 -17.26 10.99 -4.91
N SER A 259 -18.42 10.38 -4.67
CA SER A 259 -18.48 8.93 -4.45
C SER A 259 -18.28 8.16 -5.76
N VAL A 260 -17.94 6.89 -5.65
CA VAL A 260 -17.83 5.99 -6.81
C VAL A 260 -19.11 5.99 -7.65
N ASP A 261 -20.29 5.98 -7.03
CA ASP A 261 -21.57 6.06 -7.76
C ASP A 261 -21.70 7.32 -8.61
N GLU A 262 -21.28 8.48 -8.07
CA GLU A 262 -21.31 9.75 -8.80
C GLU A 262 -20.30 9.77 -9.94
N ILE A 263 -19.12 9.18 -9.72
CA ILE A 263 -18.11 9.00 -10.77
C ILE A 263 -18.65 8.10 -11.88
N ILE A 264 -19.31 6.99 -11.54
CA ILE A 264 -19.96 6.09 -12.50
C ILE A 264 -20.99 6.86 -13.31
N ASN A 265 -21.93 7.53 -12.65
CA ASN A 265 -23.01 8.26 -13.33
C ASN A 265 -22.46 9.35 -14.25
N LYS A 266 -21.47 10.12 -13.77
CA LYS A 266 -20.86 11.18 -14.57
C LYS A 266 -20.09 10.64 -15.78
N THR A 267 -19.31 9.58 -15.58
CA THR A 267 -18.50 8.98 -16.66
C THR A 267 -19.37 8.26 -17.69
N ARG A 268 -20.46 7.61 -17.26
CA ARG A 268 -21.45 7.02 -18.18
C ARG A 268 -22.08 8.08 -19.08
N ASN A 269 -22.44 9.23 -18.51
CA ASN A 269 -23.07 10.32 -19.24
C ASN A 269 -22.11 11.05 -20.18
N ASP A 270 -20.89 11.34 -19.71
CA ASP A 270 -19.90 12.11 -20.48
C ASP A 270 -19.26 11.26 -21.60
N ASP A 271 -19.03 9.96 -21.35
CA ASP A 271 -18.12 9.15 -22.14
C ASP A 271 -18.70 7.80 -22.63
N ASN A 272 -19.96 7.49 -22.30
CA ASN A 272 -20.64 6.23 -22.66
C ASN A 272 -19.85 4.96 -22.30
N ILE A 273 -19.17 4.98 -21.15
CA ILE A 273 -18.38 3.85 -20.65
C ILE A 273 -19.26 2.96 -19.78
N ASP A 274 -19.14 1.65 -19.96
CA ASP A 274 -19.86 0.66 -19.15
C ASP A 274 -19.49 0.73 -17.65
N GLU A 275 -20.50 0.54 -16.78
CA GLU A 275 -20.34 0.61 -15.33
C GLU A 275 -19.32 -0.39 -14.79
N GLN A 276 -19.30 -1.61 -15.34
CA GLN A 276 -18.38 -2.65 -14.90
C GLN A 276 -16.93 -2.24 -15.19
N LYS A 277 -16.66 -1.68 -16.37
CA LYS A 277 -15.32 -1.18 -16.74
C LYS A 277 -14.86 -0.04 -15.85
N ILE A 278 -15.78 0.83 -15.43
CA ILE A 278 -15.48 1.93 -14.49
C ILE A 278 -15.09 1.35 -13.14
N LEU A 279 -15.89 0.41 -12.61
CA LEU A 279 -15.61 -0.26 -11.33
C LEU A 279 -14.30 -1.04 -11.35
N GLU A 280 -14.03 -1.80 -12.40
CA GLU A 280 -12.76 -2.53 -12.60
C GLU A 280 -11.57 -1.57 -12.60
N THR A 281 -11.70 -0.43 -13.29
CA THR A 281 -10.66 0.61 -13.32
C THR A 281 -10.41 1.17 -11.92
N ILE A 282 -11.43 1.64 -11.21
CA ILE A 282 -11.25 2.20 -9.87
C ILE A 282 -10.68 1.11 -8.93
N SER A 283 -11.17 -0.13 -9.03
CA SER A 283 -10.75 -1.26 -8.19
C SER A 283 -9.28 -1.60 -8.38
N LYS A 284 -8.81 -1.66 -9.63
CA LYS A 284 -7.40 -1.88 -9.99
C LYS A 284 -6.46 -0.80 -9.45
N TYR A 285 -6.90 0.45 -9.36
CA TYR A 285 -6.06 1.54 -8.87
C TYR A 285 -6.16 1.72 -7.36
N ALA A 286 -7.31 1.43 -6.76
CA ALA A 286 -7.53 1.44 -5.32
C ALA A 286 -6.70 0.35 -4.64
N SER A 287 -6.58 -0.82 -5.27
CA SER A 287 -5.75 -1.93 -4.77
C SER A 287 -4.28 -1.56 -4.61
N LYS A 288 -3.78 -0.55 -5.31
CA LYS A 288 -2.38 -0.15 -5.29
C LYS A 288 -2.03 0.84 -4.17
N GLN A 289 -3.02 1.48 -3.53
CA GLN A 289 -2.94 2.54 -2.50
C GLN A 289 -2.11 3.79 -2.84
N LYS A 290 -1.02 3.66 -3.59
CA LYS A 290 -0.14 4.75 -3.97
C LYS A 290 -0.80 5.80 -4.84
N TYR A 291 -1.91 5.49 -5.52
CA TYR A 291 -2.62 6.42 -6.42
C TYR A 291 -3.80 7.12 -5.76
N MET A 292 -4.44 6.47 -4.79
CA MET A 292 -5.58 7.05 -4.10
C MET A 292 -5.83 6.38 -2.77
N LYS A 293 -6.37 7.16 -1.84
CA LYS A 293 -6.71 6.72 -0.49
C LYS A 293 -8.22 6.79 -0.29
N LYS A 294 -8.82 5.72 0.27
CA LYS A 294 -10.22 5.78 0.74
C LYS A 294 -10.31 6.80 1.86
N ILE A 295 -11.27 7.72 1.78
CA ILE A 295 -11.52 8.73 2.80
C ILE A 295 -12.99 8.72 3.23
N GLU A 296 -13.23 9.14 4.46
CA GLU A 296 -14.57 9.38 4.98
C GLU A 296 -14.86 10.88 4.94
N LEU A 297 -16.01 11.23 4.35
CA LEU A 297 -16.50 12.60 4.28
C LEU A 297 -17.59 12.82 5.33
N CYS A 298 -17.44 13.92 6.06
CA CYS A 298 -18.38 14.40 7.05
C CYS A 298 -19.07 15.66 6.51
N PRO A 299 -20.38 15.62 6.24
CA PRO A 299 -21.12 16.79 5.77
C PRO A 299 -21.20 17.87 6.86
N LEU A 300 -21.08 19.12 6.43
CA LEU A 300 -21.26 20.34 7.21
C LEU A 300 -22.31 21.21 6.51
N ILE A 301 -23.47 21.39 7.12
CA ILE A 301 -24.46 22.35 6.63
C ILE A 301 -24.05 23.73 7.13
N ILE A 302 -23.69 24.63 6.21
CA ILE A 302 -23.18 25.97 6.56
C ILE A 302 -24.33 26.90 6.92
N LYS A 303 -25.33 26.95 6.03
CA LYS A 303 -26.54 27.78 6.18
C LYS A 303 -27.56 27.37 5.15
N ILE A 304 -28.78 27.04 5.58
CA ILE A 304 -29.86 26.69 4.66
C ILE A 304 -30.51 27.95 4.12
N ASN A 305 -30.43 28.16 2.80
CA ASN A 305 -31.07 29.30 2.15
C ASN A 305 -32.61 29.12 2.11
N GLU A 306 -33.36 30.15 2.50
CA GLU A 306 -34.84 30.20 2.42
C GLU A 306 -35.37 29.84 1.02
N LYS A 307 -34.66 30.24 -0.05
CA LYS A 307 -35.03 29.90 -1.44
C LYS A 307 -34.93 28.41 -1.73
N VAL A 308 -34.03 27.70 -1.04
CA VAL A 308 -33.78 26.28 -1.20
C VAL A 308 -34.80 25.48 -0.39
N LYS A 309 -35.24 25.97 0.79
CA LYS A 309 -36.32 25.37 1.60
C LYS A 309 -37.62 25.14 0.83
N ASN A 310 -37.99 26.08 -0.04
CA ASN A 310 -39.23 26.00 -0.85
C ASN A 310 -39.23 24.83 -1.86
N LYS A 311 -38.11 24.14 -2.06
CA LYS A 311 -37.98 22.98 -2.96
C LYS A 311 -38.25 21.63 -2.27
N PHE A 312 -38.52 21.64 -0.96
CA PHE A 312 -38.67 20.43 -0.15
C PHE A 312 -40.10 20.27 0.37
N SER A 313 -40.55 19.01 0.48
CA SER A 313 -41.82 18.69 1.13
C SER A 313 -41.74 18.90 2.64
N GLY A 314 -42.89 18.95 3.34
CA GLY A 314 -42.92 19.11 4.80
C GLY A 314 -42.12 18.05 5.56
N ILE A 315 -42.13 16.80 5.08
CA ILE A 315 -41.34 15.70 5.66
C ILE A 315 -39.84 15.92 5.42
N GLN A 316 -39.45 16.35 4.22
CA GLN A 316 -38.06 16.64 3.90
C GLN A 316 -37.53 17.84 4.69
N LEU A 317 -38.37 18.86 4.94
CA LEU A 317 -38.01 20.00 5.79
C LEU A 317 -37.76 19.57 7.24
N ALA A 318 -38.58 18.68 7.79
CA ALA A 318 -38.35 18.13 9.12
C ALA A 318 -37.00 17.40 9.20
N LEU A 319 -36.67 16.59 8.18
CA LEU A 319 -35.38 15.92 8.10
C LEU A 319 -34.21 16.90 7.94
N ILE A 320 -34.37 17.96 7.14
CA ILE A 320 -33.36 19.01 6.99
C ILE A 320 -33.01 19.66 8.33
N TYR A 321 -34.00 19.98 9.18
CA TYR A 321 -33.74 20.55 10.50
C TYR A 321 -33.01 19.57 11.43
N THR A 322 -33.31 18.28 11.33
CA THR A 322 -32.55 17.25 12.05
C THR A 322 -31.11 17.17 11.54
N LEU A 323 -30.92 17.20 10.21
CA LEU A 323 -29.61 17.15 9.57
C LEU A 323 -28.78 18.39 9.87
N GLU A 324 -29.36 19.58 9.97
CA GLU A 324 -28.66 20.83 10.32
C GLU A 324 -27.89 20.69 11.65
N ASN A 325 -28.45 19.94 12.61
CA ASN A 325 -27.82 19.68 13.90
C ASN A 325 -26.80 18.53 13.87
N LEU A 326 -26.91 17.62 12.91
CA LEU A 326 -26.09 16.40 12.85
C LEU A 326 -24.91 16.52 11.88
N CYS A 327 -25.08 17.29 10.80
CA CYS A 327 -24.08 17.60 9.79
C CYS A 327 -23.20 18.77 10.25
N ASP A 328 -22.35 18.51 11.25
CA ASP A 328 -21.40 19.45 11.86
C ASP A 328 -19.99 19.36 11.26
N GLY A 329 -19.79 18.49 10.26
CA GLY A 329 -18.51 18.19 9.67
C GLY A 329 -17.63 17.25 10.51
N GLU A 330 -18.17 16.62 11.54
CA GLU A 330 -17.48 15.58 12.34
C GLU A 330 -18.04 14.19 12.08
N LYS A 331 -19.35 14.09 11.86
CA LYS A 331 -20.03 12.80 11.65
C LYS A 331 -20.08 12.40 10.19
N THR A 332 -19.87 11.12 9.89
CA THR A 332 -20.09 10.57 8.55
C THR A 332 -21.57 10.40 8.25
N ILE A 333 -21.92 10.17 6.98
CA ILE A 333 -23.32 9.91 6.61
C ILE A 333 -23.82 8.63 7.31
N GLU A 334 -23.00 7.60 7.45
CA GLU A 334 -23.33 6.37 8.15
C GLU A 334 -23.70 6.62 9.62
N GLU A 335 -22.90 7.43 10.34
CA GLU A 335 -23.19 7.81 11.73
C GLU A 335 -24.46 8.66 11.85
N ILE A 336 -24.78 9.46 10.83
CA ILE A 336 -26.02 10.24 10.76
C ILE A 336 -27.21 9.31 10.50
N MET A 337 -27.07 8.29 9.64
CA MET A 337 -28.10 7.27 9.40
C MET A 337 -28.46 6.55 10.70
N GLU A 338 -27.46 6.11 11.47
CA GLU A 338 -27.69 5.43 12.75
C GLU A 338 -28.48 6.30 13.75
N LYS A 339 -28.21 7.61 13.77
CA LYS A 339 -28.89 8.56 14.66
C LYS A 339 -30.29 8.94 14.21
N THR A 340 -30.52 9.01 12.91
CA THR A 340 -31.80 9.47 12.34
C THR A 340 -32.74 8.32 12.00
N GLY A 341 -32.22 7.10 11.82
CA GLY A 341 -32.95 5.97 11.26
C GLY A 341 -33.30 6.11 9.79
N VAL A 342 -32.73 7.11 9.10
CA VAL A 342 -33.02 7.43 7.70
C VAL A 342 -31.99 6.75 6.79
N ASP A 343 -32.45 6.30 5.63
CA ASP A 343 -31.60 5.63 4.64
C ASP A 343 -30.56 6.58 4.01
N PHE A 344 -29.40 6.01 3.65
CA PHE A 344 -28.29 6.71 3.01
C PHE A 344 -28.73 7.53 1.79
N LYS A 345 -29.58 6.93 0.94
CA LYS A 345 -30.01 7.53 -0.33
C LYS A 345 -30.84 8.78 -0.09
N GLU A 346 -31.67 8.77 0.94
CA GLU A 346 -32.54 9.89 1.28
C GLU A 346 -31.73 11.06 1.85
N ILE A 347 -30.84 10.79 2.81
CA ILE A 347 -29.91 11.80 3.36
C ILE A 347 -29.09 12.43 2.24
N LYS A 348 -28.48 11.61 1.38
CA LYS A 348 -27.65 12.09 0.28
C LYS A 348 -28.44 12.90 -0.75
N THR A 349 -29.69 12.52 -1.04
CA THR A 349 -30.57 13.28 -1.93
C THR A 349 -30.85 14.68 -1.38
N ILE A 350 -31.06 14.80 -0.07
CA ILE A 350 -31.26 16.10 0.59
C ILE A 350 -29.97 16.93 0.54
N LEU A 351 -28.83 16.36 0.93
CA LEU A 351 -27.55 17.07 0.90
C LEU A 351 -27.19 17.55 -0.52
N ASN A 352 -27.43 16.73 -1.54
CA ASN A 352 -27.20 17.11 -2.94
C ASN A 352 -28.16 18.22 -3.41
N LYS A 353 -29.40 18.25 -2.92
CA LYS A 353 -30.36 19.34 -3.22
C LYS A 353 -30.03 20.64 -2.50
N LEU A 354 -29.41 20.56 -1.32
CA LEU A 354 -28.91 21.73 -0.60
C LEU A 354 -27.71 22.37 -1.34
N GLY A 355 -26.94 21.59 -2.09
CA GLY A 355 -25.91 22.11 -3.00
C GLY A 355 -24.83 22.90 -2.26
N ASP A 356 -24.64 24.17 -2.63
CA ASP A 356 -23.62 25.06 -2.06
C ASP A 356 -23.82 25.34 -0.56
N ASP A 357 -24.99 25.03 0.00
CA ASP A 357 -25.28 25.15 1.43
C ASP A 357 -24.61 24.02 2.26
N VAL A 358 -23.99 23.02 1.60
CA VAL A 358 -23.28 21.89 2.23
C VAL A 358 -21.80 21.88 1.83
N SER A 359 -20.92 21.88 2.82
CA SER A 359 -19.49 21.57 2.66
C SER A 359 -19.20 20.17 3.16
N TYR A 360 -18.17 19.52 2.62
CA TYR A 360 -17.68 18.25 3.17
C TYR A 360 -16.31 18.45 3.80
N ARG A 361 -16.13 17.89 5.00
CA ARG A 361 -14.84 17.81 5.69
C ARG A 361 -14.36 16.37 5.68
N LYS A 362 -13.05 16.18 5.66
CA LYS A 362 -12.47 14.85 5.85
C LYS A 362 -12.54 14.50 7.33
N LYS A 363 -12.97 13.28 7.64
CA LYS A 363 -12.88 12.77 9.00
C LYS A 363 -11.41 12.79 9.43
N ARG A 364 -11.11 13.46 10.54
CA ARG A 364 -9.75 13.49 11.09
C ARG A 364 -9.44 12.10 11.64
N GLU A 365 -8.36 11.48 11.18
CA GLU A 365 -7.77 10.34 11.88
C GLU A 365 -7.34 10.84 13.26
N ILE A 366 -7.95 10.34 14.33
CA ILE A 366 -7.48 10.59 15.69
C ILE A 366 -6.17 9.82 15.82
N ILE A 367 -5.05 10.53 15.69
CA ILE A 367 -3.72 9.97 15.95
C ILE A 367 -3.59 9.89 17.48
N TYR A 368 -3.79 8.70 18.04
CA TYR A 368 -3.52 8.39 19.44
C TYR A 368 -2.02 8.14 19.67
#